data_AF-A0A6P3HGP5-F1
#
_entry.id   AF-A0A6P3HGP5-F1
#
_cell.length_a   1.000
_cell.length_b   1.000
_cell.length_c   1.000
_cell.angle_alpha   90.00
_cell.angle_beta   90.00
_cell.angle_gamma   90.00
#
_symmetry.space_group_name_H-M   'P 1'
#
loop_
_entity.id
_entity.type
_entity.pdbx_description
1 polymer ?
#
loop_
_entity_poly.entity_id
_entity_poly.type
_entity_poly.pdbx_seq_one_letter_code
_entity_poly.pdbx_strand_id
1 'polypeptide(L)'
;GGPCWLQLEEVPGPGPLGGGGPLRSPSSYSSDELSPGEPLTPPPWAPLGAPERPEHLLNWVLERLAGGATRDSAASDTLLDDIVLTHSLFLPTEKFLQELHQYFVWAGGMEGPEGLGRKQACLAMLLHFLDTYQGLLQEEEGAGRIIKDLYLLIMKDESLYQDLREDTLRLHQLVETVELKIPEESQPPSKQVKPLFRHFRRIDSCLQTRVAFRGSDEIFCRVYMPDHSYVTIRSRLSASVQDILGSVTEKLQYSEEPAGREDSLILVAVASSGEKVLLQPTEDCVFTTLGINSHLFACTRDSFEALVPLPEEIQVSPGDTEIHRGEPEDVANHLTAFHWELFRCVHEVGTEAAAGEVTHWVATEVLLCEAPGKRAQLLKKFIKIAAIDLSRDGCSPLGSFCENWKEVPSSGEHSSGAPGRAEGPGGPMKPKELQNLTSPSFNLQKLPGKFKNLFRKFENLTDPCRNHKSYREVISKMKPPVIPFVPLILKDLTFLHEGSKTLVDGLVNIEKLHSVAEKVRTVRKYRSQPLCLDMEASPHHLQTKAYVRQFQVIDNQNLLFELSYKLEANSQ
;
A
#
# COMPACT_ATOMS: atom_id res chain seq x y z
N GLY A 1 18.52 14.07 -0.57
CA GLY A 1 17.10 14.12 -0.21
C GLY A 1 16.30 13.72 -1.41
N GLY A 2 16.17 12.42 -1.61
CA GLY A 2 15.21 11.83 -2.55
C GLY A 2 14.44 10.70 -1.85
N PRO A 3 13.31 10.23 -2.40
CA PRO A 3 12.36 9.39 -1.69
C PRO A 3 12.96 7.98 -1.56
N CYS A 4 13.36 7.64 -0.33
CA CYS A 4 14.19 6.51 0.03
C CYS A 4 13.32 5.26 0.25
N TRP A 5 12.72 4.71 -0.81
CA TRP A 5 11.61 3.74 -0.62
C TRP A 5 11.94 2.26 -0.74
N LEU A 6 13.19 1.86 -1.07
CA LEU A 6 13.57 0.44 -1.18
C LEU A 6 14.98 0.09 -0.66
N GLN A 7 15.55 0.91 0.24
CA GLN A 7 16.79 0.54 0.94
C GLN A 7 16.48 -0.17 2.27
N LEU A 8 16.11 -1.44 2.20
CA LEU A 8 16.36 -2.36 3.31
C LEU A 8 17.85 -2.76 3.22
N GLU A 9 18.68 -2.25 4.13
CA GLU A 9 20.10 -2.60 4.18
C GLU A 9 20.30 -4.11 4.29
N GLU A 10 21.28 -4.66 3.54
CA GLU A 10 21.78 -6.02 3.76
C GLU A 10 22.43 -6.08 5.15
N VAL A 11 21.70 -6.59 6.15
CA VAL A 11 22.27 -6.90 7.48
C VAL A 11 23.32 -8.01 7.31
N PRO A 12 24.59 -7.80 7.68
CA PRO A 12 25.56 -8.89 7.78
C PRO A 12 25.10 -9.84 8.89
N GLY A 13 25.12 -11.15 8.62
CA GLY A 13 24.51 -12.19 9.47
C GLY A 13 24.85 -12.10 10.97
N PRO A 14 23.96 -12.61 11.85
CA PRO A 14 24.04 -12.34 13.28
C PRO A 14 25.23 -13.03 13.94
N GLY A 15 26.11 -12.23 14.54
CA GLY A 15 26.87 -12.64 15.72
C GLY A 15 25.93 -12.79 16.92
N PRO A 16 26.25 -13.64 17.92
CA PRO A 16 25.29 -13.98 18.96
C PRO A 16 25.20 -12.85 20.01
N LEU A 17 23.96 -12.63 20.50
CA LEU A 17 23.53 -11.95 21.73
C LEU A 17 22.85 -10.57 21.56
N GLY A 18 21.57 -10.50 21.97
CA GLY A 18 20.86 -9.26 22.33
C GLY A 18 19.55 -9.05 21.58
N GLY A 19 18.41 -9.39 22.20
CA GLY A 19 17.07 -9.32 21.60
C GLY A 19 16.55 -7.90 21.36
N GLY A 20 15.96 -7.71 20.18
CA GLY A 20 15.24 -6.51 19.73
C GLY A 20 14.92 -6.68 18.25
N GLY A 21 13.76 -7.28 17.93
CA GLY A 21 13.37 -7.58 16.56
C GLY A 21 12.77 -6.36 15.85
N PRO A 22 13.00 -6.18 14.54
CA PRO A 22 12.38 -5.12 13.75
C PRO A 22 10.89 -5.39 13.49
N LEU A 23 10.15 -4.30 13.27
CA LEU A 23 8.73 -4.17 12.94
C LEU A 23 8.21 -5.33 12.08
N ARG A 24 7.39 -6.20 12.69
CA ARG A 24 6.60 -7.20 11.97
C ARG A 24 5.28 -6.57 11.53
N SER A 25 4.99 -6.68 10.24
CA SER A 25 3.63 -6.59 9.71
C SER A 25 2.70 -7.56 10.45
N PRO A 26 1.41 -7.23 10.64
CA PRO A 26 0.44 -8.14 11.24
C PRO A 26 0.07 -9.21 10.22
N SER A 27 0.94 -10.22 10.10
CA SER A 27 0.62 -11.48 9.46
C SER A 27 1.54 -12.56 10.02
N SER A 28 1.04 -13.31 10.99
CA SER A 28 1.66 -14.51 11.53
C SER A 28 1.60 -15.65 10.50
N TYR A 29 2.40 -15.55 9.45
CA TYR A 29 2.58 -16.69 8.54
C TYR A 29 3.57 -17.68 9.17
N SER A 30 3.06 -18.87 9.50
CA SER A 30 3.88 -20.03 9.87
C SER A 30 4.88 -20.33 8.76
N SER A 31 6.14 -20.54 9.15
CA SER A 31 7.24 -20.92 8.24
C SER A 31 7.02 -22.26 7.50
N ASP A 32 5.95 -23.00 7.81
CA ASP A 32 5.64 -24.30 7.20
C ASP A 32 4.77 -24.23 5.92
N GLU A 33 4.30 -23.06 5.47
CA GLU A 33 3.58 -22.90 4.17
C GLU A 33 4.50 -22.41 3.03
N LEU A 34 5.76 -22.82 3.04
CA LEU A 34 6.72 -22.51 1.97
C LEU A 34 6.39 -23.34 0.72
N SER A 35 5.66 -22.75 -0.23
CA SER A 35 5.76 -23.20 -1.62
C SER A 35 7.15 -22.84 -2.15
N PRO A 36 7.88 -23.75 -2.84
CA PRO A 36 9.14 -23.40 -3.48
C PRO A 36 8.88 -22.19 -4.39
N GLY A 37 9.75 -21.16 -4.30
CA GLY A 37 9.61 -19.93 -5.07
C GLY A 37 9.33 -20.26 -6.53
N GLU A 38 8.26 -19.68 -7.09
CA GLU A 38 7.98 -19.84 -8.51
C GLU A 38 9.21 -19.39 -9.31
N PRO A 39 9.65 -20.15 -10.32
CA PRO A 39 10.78 -19.76 -11.13
C PRO A 39 10.50 -18.39 -11.78
N LEU A 40 11.50 -17.52 -11.77
CA LEU A 40 11.40 -16.19 -12.38
C LEU A 40 11.02 -16.34 -13.86
N THR A 41 10.10 -15.49 -14.31
CA THR A 41 9.67 -15.46 -15.69
C THR A 41 10.76 -14.78 -16.53
N PRO A 42 11.24 -15.41 -17.61
CA PRO A 42 12.20 -14.76 -18.49
C PRO A 42 11.51 -13.64 -19.27
N PRO A 43 12.22 -12.52 -19.54
CA PRO A 43 11.65 -11.40 -20.28
C PRO A 43 11.30 -11.77 -21.73
N PRO A 44 10.29 -11.11 -22.33
CA PRO A 44 9.89 -11.35 -23.71
C PRO A 44 10.87 -10.75 -24.73
N TRP A 45 11.72 -9.81 -24.31
CA TRP A 45 12.76 -9.22 -25.14
C TRP A 45 14.03 -10.11 -25.12
N ALA A 46 14.73 -10.22 -26.24
CA ALA A 46 15.93 -11.08 -26.36
C ALA A 46 17.03 -10.67 -25.35
N PRO A 47 17.86 -11.59 -24.83
CA PRO A 47 18.85 -11.28 -23.79
C PRO A 47 19.68 -10.03 -24.10
N LEU A 48 19.93 -9.18 -23.09
CA LEU A 48 20.77 -7.98 -23.23
C LEU A 48 22.26 -8.33 -23.39
N GLY A 49 22.64 -9.59 -23.13
CA GLY A 49 24.00 -10.11 -23.18
C GLY A 49 24.41 -10.64 -21.80
N ALA A 50 25.68 -10.52 -21.43
CA ALA A 50 26.15 -10.88 -20.08
C ALA A 50 25.55 -9.94 -19.01
N PRO A 51 25.36 -10.40 -17.77
CA PRO A 51 24.93 -9.53 -16.68
C PRO A 51 25.94 -8.40 -16.47
N GLU A 52 25.44 -7.19 -16.23
CA GLU A 52 26.26 -5.97 -16.21
C GLU A 52 26.18 -5.24 -14.88
N ARG A 53 27.12 -4.32 -14.66
CA ARG A 53 27.09 -3.42 -13.50
C ARG A 53 25.95 -2.39 -13.63
N PRO A 54 25.38 -1.91 -12.51
CA PRO A 54 24.31 -0.90 -12.51
C PRO A 54 24.54 0.30 -13.45
N GLU A 55 25.74 0.86 -13.44
CA GLU A 55 26.12 2.05 -14.22
C GLU A 55 26.22 1.77 -15.73
N HIS A 56 26.48 0.53 -16.14
CA HIS A 56 26.70 0.16 -17.54
C HIS A 56 25.46 -0.44 -18.20
N LEU A 57 24.49 -0.92 -17.41
CA LEU A 57 23.26 -1.52 -17.90
C LEU A 57 22.46 -0.55 -18.79
N LEU A 58 22.36 0.72 -18.38
CA LEU A 58 21.63 1.72 -19.16
C LEU A 58 22.24 1.90 -20.56
N ASN A 59 23.56 1.96 -20.66
CA ASN A 59 24.25 2.11 -21.95
C ASN A 59 23.95 0.92 -22.89
N TRP A 60 23.91 -0.30 -22.36
CA TRP A 60 23.56 -1.49 -23.16
C TRP A 60 22.12 -1.47 -23.66
N VAL A 61 21.18 -1.02 -22.81
CA VAL A 61 19.79 -0.83 -23.20
C VAL A 61 19.68 0.23 -24.30
N LEU A 62 20.38 1.36 -24.16
CA LEU A 62 20.38 2.43 -25.14
C LEU A 62 21.03 2.04 -26.47
N GLU A 63 22.16 1.33 -26.47
CA GLU A 63 22.80 0.84 -27.71
C GLU A 63 21.89 -0.15 -28.44
N ARG A 64 21.16 -0.99 -27.70
CA ARG A 64 20.18 -1.90 -28.28
C ARG A 64 19.01 -1.16 -28.93
N LEU A 65 18.47 -0.15 -28.25
CA LEU A 65 17.39 0.69 -28.78
C LEU A 65 17.87 1.47 -30.01
N ALA A 66 19.13 1.94 -30.00
CA ALA A 66 19.75 2.69 -31.09
C ALA A 66 20.04 1.84 -32.34
N GLY A 67 20.38 0.56 -32.16
CA GLY A 67 20.75 -0.36 -33.24
C GLY A 67 19.60 -0.78 -34.18
N GLY A 68 18.40 -0.23 -34.04
CA GLY A 68 17.27 -0.50 -34.93
C GLY A 68 16.81 -1.96 -34.95
N ALA A 69 17.28 -2.80 -34.01
CA ALA A 69 16.89 -4.20 -33.85
C ALA A 69 15.44 -4.38 -33.37
N THR A 70 14.71 -3.26 -33.24
CA THR A 70 13.37 -3.13 -32.70
C THR A 70 12.34 -3.00 -33.82
N ARG A 71 12.17 -4.08 -34.60
CA ARG A 71 10.98 -4.24 -35.48
C ARG A 71 9.72 -4.60 -34.70
N ASP A 72 9.82 -4.84 -33.40
CA ASP A 72 8.72 -5.21 -32.51
C ASP A 72 8.55 -4.16 -31.40
N SER A 73 7.59 -3.25 -31.58
CA SER A 73 7.32 -2.14 -30.64
C SER A 73 7.05 -2.67 -29.23
N ALA A 74 6.25 -3.73 -29.11
CA ALA A 74 5.79 -4.26 -27.82
C ALA A 74 6.92 -4.79 -26.92
N ALA A 75 7.94 -5.44 -27.50
CA ALA A 75 9.09 -5.93 -26.74
C ALA A 75 9.99 -4.78 -26.25
N SER A 76 10.07 -3.70 -27.03
CA SER A 76 10.83 -2.50 -26.71
C SER A 76 10.14 -1.71 -25.60
N ASP A 77 8.83 -1.56 -25.67
CA ASP A 77 8.01 -0.92 -24.64
C ASP A 77 8.12 -1.69 -23.31
N THR A 78 8.10 -3.02 -23.37
CA THR A 78 8.29 -3.86 -22.17
C THR A 78 9.68 -3.69 -21.57
N LEU A 79 10.74 -3.60 -22.40
CA LEU A 79 12.10 -3.36 -21.92
C LEU A 79 12.22 -1.98 -21.25
N LEU A 80 11.65 -0.93 -21.86
CA LEU A 80 11.60 0.41 -21.28
C LEU A 80 10.87 0.40 -19.94
N ASP A 81 9.70 -0.24 -19.87
CA ASP A 81 8.95 -0.43 -18.62
C ASP A 81 9.78 -1.16 -17.56
N ASP A 82 10.40 -2.29 -17.91
CA ASP A 82 11.17 -3.08 -16.97
C ASP A 82 12.30 -2.26 -16.36
N ILE A 83 13.01 -1.46 -17.15
CA ILE A 83 14.11 -0.61 -16.67
C ILE A 83 13.57 0.59 -15.88
N VAL A 84 12.61 1.36 -16.41
CA VAL A 84 12.13 2.57 -15.77
C VAL A 84 11.43 2.27 -14.44
N LEU A 85 10.62 1.21 -14.36
CA LEU A 85 9.91 0.83 -13.13
C LEU A 85 10.84 0.29 -12.04
N THR A 86 12.05 -0.17 -12.39
CA THR A 86 12.91 -0.88 -11.44
C THR A 86 14.30 -0.27 -11.27
N HIS A 87 14.63 0.80 -11.99
CA HIS A 87 15.97 1.42 -11.90
C HIS A 87 16.34 1.78 -10.46
N SER A 88 15.40 2.28 -9.66
CA SER A 88 15.63 2.64 -8.26
C SER A 88 16.12 1.49 -7.38
N LEU A 89 15.92 0.22 -7.78
CA LEU A 89 16.44 -0.95 -7.08
C LEU A 89 17.95 -1.12 -7.23
N PHE A 90 18.55 -0.63 -8.31
CA PHE A 90 19.97 -0.84 -8.62
C PHE A 90 20.75 0.45 -8.89
N LEU A 91 20.07 1.54 -9.27
CA LEU A 91 20.66 2.84 -9.58
C LEU A 91 19.70 3.96 -9.15
N PRO A 92 20.10 4.86 -8.23
CA PRO A 92 19.28 5.99 -7.81
C PRO A 92 18.86 6.88 -8.99
N THR A 93 17.64 7.45 -8.91
CA THR A 93 17.03 8.28 -9.96
C THR A 93 17.96 9.37 -10.51
N GLU A 94 18.64 10.10 -9.63
CA GLU A 94 19.56 11.17 -10.03
C GLU A 94 20.74 10.63 -10.84
N LYS A 95 21.33 9.49 -10.42
CA LYS A 95 22.41 8.83 -11.15
C LYS A 95 21.93 8.26 -12.49
N PHE A 96 20.74 7.64 -12.51
CA PHE A 96 20.14 7.12 -13.74
C PHE A 96 19.98 8.23 -14.80
N LEU A 97 19.46 9.39 -14.39
CA LEU A 97 19.32 10.54 -15.28
C LEU A 97 20.67 11.16 -15.67
N GLN A 98 21.66 11.18 -14.77
CA GLN A 98 23.02 11.62 -15.09
C GLN A 98 23.67 10.74 -16.16
N GLU A 99 23.53 9.42 -16.08
CA GLU A 99 24.04 8.49 -17.10
C GLU A 99 23.32 8.70 -18.44
N LEU A 100 22.00 8.90 -18.43
CA LEU A 100 21.23 9.22 -19.64
C LEU A 100 21.71 10.53 -20.29
N HIS A 101 21.97 11.55 -19.48
CA HIS A 101 22.52 12.82 -19.93
C HIS A 101 23.94 12.66 -20.52
N GLN A 102 24.83 11.93 -19.84
CA GLN A 102 26.18 11.67 -20.33
C GLN A 102 26.18 10.93 -21.68
N TYR A 103 25.32 9.91 -21.83
CA TYR A 103 25.18 9.18 -23.09
C TYR A 103 24.67 10.08 -24.22
N PHE A 104 23.69 10.95 -23.95
CA PHE A 104 23.19 11.89 -24.97
C PHE A 104 24.27 12.86 -25.45
N VAL A 105 25.06 13.42 -24.53
CA VAL A 105 26.18 14.32 -24.84
C VAL A 105 27.26 13.58 -25.65
N TRP A 106 27.60 12.36 -25.24
CA TRP A 106 28.57 11.52 -25.96
C TRP A 106 28.12 11.22 -27.40
N ALA A 107 26.83 10.87 -27.59
CA ALA A 107 26.25 10.64 -28.91
C ALA A 107 26.29 11.89 -29.81
N GLY A 108 26.28 13.09 -29.22
CA GLY A 108 26.46 14.35 -29.95
C GLY A 108 27.82 14.54 -30.61
N GLY A 109 28.85 13.79 -30.18
CA GLY A 109 30.17 13.78 -30.81
C GLY A 109 30.26 12.89 -32.06
N MET A 110 29.21 12.16 -32.42
CA MET A 110 29.18 11.26 -33.57
C MET A 110 28.25 11.81 -34.66
N GLU A 111 28.81 12.14 -35.83
CA GLU A 111 28.02 12.61 -36.97
C GLU A 111 27.42 11.43 -37.75
N GLY A 112 26.19 11.59 -38.26
CA GLY A 112 25.53 10.62 -39.13
C GLY A 112 24.42 9.79 -38.46
N PRO A 113 23.91 8.74 -39.14
CA PRO A 113 22.73 7.98 -38.72
C PRO A 113 22.91 7.24 -37.40
N GLU A 114 24.14 6.84 -37.05
CA GLU A 114 24.44 6.19 -35.78
C GLU A 114 24.29 7.13 -34.59
N GLY A 115 24.77 8.38 -34.71
CA GLY A 115 24.58 9.40 -33.68
C GLY A 115 23.10 9.75 -33.47
N LEU A 116 22.33 9.80 -34.56
CA LEU A 116 20.88 10.03 -34.51
C LEU A 116 20.13 8.90 -33.78
N GLY A 117 20.41 7.64 -34.12
CA GLY A 117 19.78 6.48 -33.47
C GLY A 117 20.02 6.44 -31.96
N ARG A 118 21.22 6.81 -31.50
CA ARG A 118 21.56 6.93 -30.08
C ARG A 118 20.78 8.05 -29.38
N LYS A 119 20.64 9.21 -30.02
CA LYS A 119 19.83 10.32 -29.49
C LYS A 119 18.34 9.96 -29.42
N GLN A 120 17.82 9.25 -30.42
CA GLN A 120 16.45 8.72 -30.41
C GLN A 120 16.22 7.74 -29.25
N ALA A 121 17.17 6.83 -28.99
CA ALA A 121 17.10 5.92 -27.85
C ALA A 121 17.05 6.65 -26.50
N CYS A 122 17.88 7.68 -26.32
CA CYS A 122 17.83 8.52 -25.12
C CYS A 122 16.48 9.24 -24.96
N LEU A 123 15.98 9.81 -26.05
CA LEU A 123 14.70 10.51 -26.05
C LEU A 123 13.55 9.56 -25.73
N ALA A 124 13.54 8.36 -26.30
CA ALA A 124 12.54 7.33 -25.98
C ALA A 124 12.57 6.94 -24.50
N MET A 125 13.76 6.72 -23.93
CA MET A 125 13.92 6.43 -22.50
C MET A 125 13.44 7.59 -21.62
N LEU A 126 13.79 8.83 -21.97
CA LEU A 126 13.37 10.02 -21.22
C LEU A 126 11.86 10.22 -21.26
N LEU A 127 11.24 10.08 -22.44
CA LEU A 127 9.79 10.18 -22.59
C LEU A 127 9.08 9.13 -21.74
N HIS A 128 9.54 7.88 -21.80
CA HIS A 128 8.97 6.78 -21.01
C HIS A 128 9.13 7.01 -19.50
N PHE A 129 10.29 7.53 -19.08
CA PHE A 129 10.56 7.90 -17.70
C PHE A 129 9.61 9.01 -17.22
N LEU A 130 9.44 10.08 -17.98
CA LEU A 130 8.55 11.20 -17.65
C LEU A 130 7.09 10.77 -17.58
N ASP A 131 6.63 9.95 -18.53
CA ASP A 131 5.26 9.43 -18.54
C ASP A 131 4.98 8.49 -17.36
N THR A 132 6.00 7.76 -16.90
CA THR A 132 5.88 6.85 -15.75
C THR A 132 5.90 7.60 -14.41
N TYR A 133 6.79 8.58 -14.23
CA TYR A 133 6.98 9.25 -12.93
C TYR A 133 6.04 10.46 -12.72
N GLN A 134 5.64 11.14 -13.80
CA GLN A 134 4.68 12.26 -13.77
C GLN A 134 4.90 13.23 -12.60
N GLY A 135 3.86 13.47 -11.79
CA GLY A 135 3.88 14.42 -10.68
C GLY A 135 4.79 14.03 -9.51
N LEU A 136 5.36 12.81 -9.46
CA LEU A 136 6.35 12.43 -8.45
C LEU A 136 7.66 13.19 -8.62
N LEU A 137 8.01 13.61 -9.84
CA LEU A 137 9.25 14.35 -10.09
C LEU A 137 9.26 15.73 -9.42
N GLN A 138 8.11 16.25 -8.99
CA GLN A 138 8.05 17.47 -8.20
C GLN A 138 8.67 17.31 -6.80
N GLU A 139 8.91 16.07 -6.35
CA GLU A 139 9.59 15.77 -5.09
C GLU A 139 11.11 15.65 -5.27
N GLU A 140 11.58 15.50 -6.50
CA GLU A 140 12.97 15.23 -6.86
C GLU A 140 13.63 16.45 -7.53
N GLU A 141 14.05 17.44 -6.74
CA GLU A 141 14.70 18.66 -7.26
C GLU A 141 15.97 18.35 -8.08
N GLY A 142 16.75 17.34 -7.67
CA GLY A 142 17.94 16.87 -8.39
C GLY A 142 17.60 16.36 -9.78
N ALA A 143 16.64 15.43 -9.87
CA ALA A 143 16.15 14.89 -11.13
C ALA A 143 15.62 16.00 -12.07
N GLY A 144 14.85 16.95 -11.51
CA GLY A 144 14.28 18.05 -12.27
C GLY A 144 15.31 18.96 -12.93
N ARG A 145 16.48 19.17 -12.31
CA ARG A 145 17.58 19.93 -12.92
C ARG A 145 18.19 19.19 -14.12
N ILE A 146 18.50 17.90 -13.95
CA ILE A 146 19.11 17.09 -15.02
C ILE A 146 18.17 16.95 -16.21
N ILE A 147 16.87 16.74 -15.97
CA ILE A 147 15.84 16.66 -17.02
C ILE A 147 15.78 17.96 -17.82
N LYS A 148 15.88 19.12 -17.17
CA LYS A 148 15.88 20.42 -17.86
C LYS A 148 17.11 20.61 -18.72
N ASP A 149 18.30 20.27 -18.21
CA ASP A 149 19.54 20.34 -18.99
C ASP A 149 19.45 19.44 -20.23
N LEU A 150 18.96 18.21 -20.05
CA LEU A 150 18.75 17.26 -21.14
C LEU A 150 17.70 17.76 -22.16
N TYR A 151 16.59 18.33 -21.68
CA TYR A 151 15.57 18.96 -22.52
C TYR A 151 16.15 20.09 -23.39
N LEU A 152 16.94 21.00 -22.81
CA LEU A 152 17.56 22.09 -23.55
C LEU A 152 18.55 21.59 -24.62
N LEU A 153 19.29 20.53 -24.33
CA LEU A 153 20.18 19.88 -25.29
C LEU A 153 19.40 19.26 -26.46
N ILE A 154 18.30 18.55 -26.17
CA ILE A 154 17.44 17.94 -27.18
C ILE A 154 16.78 19.00 -28.07
N MET A 155 16.22 20.06 -27.48
CA MET A 155 15.62 21.18 -28.21
C MET A 155 16.61 21.86 -29.16
N LYS A 156 17.88 21.99 -28.75
CA LYS A 156 18.94 22.53 -29.60
C LYS A 156 19.18 21.65 -30.84
N ASP A 157 19.18 20.33 -30.63
CA ASP A 157 19.43 19.34 -31.69
C ASP A 157 18.22 19.09 -32.62
N GLU A 158 17.00 19.46 -32.21
CA GLU A 158 15.81 19.41 -33.08
C GLU A 158 16.04 20.18 -34.39
N SER A 159 16.76 21.31 -34.30
CA SER A 159 17.11 22.12 -35.47
C SER A 159 18.02 21.39 -36.47
N LEU A 160 18.74 20.36 -36.02
CA LEU A 160 19.66 19.55 -36.81
C LEU A 160 19.02 18.28 -37.37
N TYR A 161 18.00 17.74 -36.69
CA TYR A 161 17.36 16.47 -37.03
C TYR A 161 15.83 16.59 -37.05
N GLN A 162 15.25 16.69 -38.26
CA GLN A 162 13.80 16.81 -38.44
C GLN A 162 13.04 15.59 -37.90
N ASP A 163 13.66 14.40 -37.88
CA ASP A 163 13.08 13.16 -37.40
C ASP A 163 12.84 13.13 -35.88
N LEU A 164 13.40 14.09 -35.12
CA LEU A 164 13.19 14.22 -33.67
C LEU A 164 11.99 15.10 -33.31
N ARG A 165 11.39 15.79 -34.29
CA ARG A 165 10.42 16.87 -34.05
C ARG A 165 9.18 16.43 -33.28
N GLU A 166 8.60 15.27 -33.61
CA GLU A 166 7.38 14.78 -32.95
C GLU A 166 7.65 14.43 -31.48
N ASP A 167 8.71 13.67 -31.23
CA ASP A 167 9.11 13.25 -29.89
C ASP A 167 9.57 14.43 -29.03
N THR A 168 10.20 15.43 -29.65
CA THR A 168 10.58 16.69 -28.98
C THR A 168 9.35 17.49 -28.56
N LEU A 169 8.30 17.53 -29.39
CA LEU A 169 7.03 18.16 -29.03
C LEU A 169 6.35 17.44 -27.85
N ARG A 170 6.38 16.11 -27.83
CA ARG A 170 5.88 15.31 -26.70
C ARG A 170 6.69 15.58 -25.43
N LEU A 171 8.02 15.67 -25.55
CA LEU A 171 8.91 16.00 -24.44
C LEU A 171 8.55 17.36 -23.84
N HIS A 172 8.34 18.37 -24.70
CA HIS A 172 7.92 19.70 -24.27
C HIS A 172 6.61 19.65 -23.46
N GLN A 173 5.59 18.94 -23.96
CA GLN A 173 4.30 18.78 -23.27
C GLN A 173 4.44 18.08 -21.90
N LEU A 174 5.27 17.03 -21.81
CA LEU A 174 5.49 16.30 -20.57
C LEU A 174 6.25 17.16 -19.54
N VAL A 175 7.31 17.84 -19.95
CA VAL A 175 8.10 18.71 -19.07
C VAL A 175 7.27 19.87 -18.52
N GLU A 176 6.38 20.47 -19.34
CA GLU A 176 5.44 21.48 -18.89
C GLU A 176 4.41 20.91 -17.88
N THR A 177 3.85 19.73 -18.17
CA THR A 177 2.84 19.09 -17.31
C THR A 177 3.38 18.70 -15.93
N VAL A 178 4.66 18.34 -15.84
CA VAL A 178 5.29 17.91 -14.60
C VAL A 178 5.55 19.09 -13.63
N GLU A 179 5.52 20.34 -14.10
CA GLU A 179 5.80 21.56 -13.30
C GLU A 179 7.09 21.43 -12.46
N LEU A 180 8.21 21.02 -13.09
CA LEU A 180 9.50 20.91 -12.42
C LEU A 180 9.87 22.26 -11.78
N LYS A 181 9.78 22.37 -10.44
CA LYS A 181 10.02 23.62 -9.71
C LYS A 181 11.45 24.12 -9.97
N ILE A 182 11.58 25.38 -10.40
CA ILE A 182 12.84 26.12 -10.33
C ILE A 182 12.88 26.76 -8.94
N PRO A 183 14.01 26.77 -8.23
CA PRO A 183 14.19 27.68 -7.11
C PRO A 183 14.32 29.11 -7.65
N GLU A 184 13.24 29.66 -8.19
CA GLU A 184 13.07 31.11 -8.31
C GLU A 184 12.18 31.56 -7.15
N GLU A 185 12.64 32.59 -6.44
CA GLU A 185 11.95 33.31 -5.35
C GLU A 185 10.56 33.80 -5.79
N SER A 186 9.60 32.89 -5.82
CA SER A 186 8.19 33.23 -5.95
C SER A 186 7.48 32.62 -4.76
N GLN A 187 6.68 33.48 -4.10
CA GLN A 187 5.96 33.13 -2.87
C GLN A 187 5.29 31.76 -3.02
N PRO A 188 5.39 30.87 -2.01
CA PRO A 188 4.76 29.57 -2.11
C PRO A 188 3.27 29.82 -2.39
N PRO A 189 2.71 29.25 -3.48
CA PRO A 189 1.27 29.31 -3.69
C PRO A 189 0.63 28.83 -2.40
N SER A 190 -0.38 29.54 -1.89
CA SER A 190 -1.11 29.21 -0.66
C SER A 190 -1.44 27.72 -0.65
N LYS A 191 -0.56 26.89 -0.08
CA LYS A 191 -0.73 25.45 -0.05
C LYS A 191 -1.86 25.22 0.93
N GLN A 192 -3.04 24.88 0.41
CA GLN A 192 -4.13 24.41 1.26
C GLN A 192 -3.59 23.23 2.06
N VAL A 193 -3.58 23.35 3.37
CA VAL A 193 -3.20 22.25 4.26
C VAL A 193 -4.23 21.15 4.05
N LYS A 194 -3.77 19.98 3.59
CA LYS A 194 -4.65 18.84 3.41
C LYS A 194 -4.87 18.22 4.79
N PRO A 195 -6.11 18.13 5.29
CA PRO A 195 -6.34 17.45 6.55
C PRO A 195 -5.93 15.98 6.40
N LEU A 196 -5.05 15.48 7.26
CA LEU A 196 -4.86 14.05 7.40
C LEU A 196 -6.18 13.46 7.89
N PHE A 197 -6.76 12.62 7.05
CA PHE A 197 -8.07 12.03 7.28
C PHE A 197 -7.97 11.00 8.39
N ARG A 198 -8.15 11.49 9.62
CA ARG A 198 -8.58 10.78 10.84
C ARG A 198 -8.59 11.75 12.03
N HIS A 199 -7.67 12.70 12.04
CA HIS A 199 -7.49 13.68 13.12
C HIS A 199 -8.49 14.85 13.10
N PHE A 200 -9.11 15.14 11.93
CA PHE A 200 -10.07 16.23 11.76
C PHE A 200 -11.30 15.75 10.98
N ARG A 201 -12.30 15.22 11.68
CA ARG A 201 -13.58 14.76 11.10
C ARG A 201 -14.44 15.96 10.67
N ARG A 202 -14.25 16.47 9.44
CA ARG A 202 -15.17 17.44 8.81
C ARG A 202 -16.00 16.74 7.72
N ILE A 203 -17.32 16.88 7.80
CA ILE A 203 -18.30 16.22 6.92
C ILE A 203 -18.09 16.62 5.45
N ASP A 204 -17.80 17.89 5.16
CA ASP A 204 -17.57 18.36 3.79
C ASP A 204 -16.35 17.69 3.12
N SER A 205 -15.36 17.31 3.92
CA SER A 205 -14.11 16.71 3.43
C SER A 205 -14.28 15.25 3.03
N CYS A 206 -15.26 14.52 3.56
CA CYS A 206 -15.45 13.11 3.21
C CYS A 206 -16.14 12.90 1.85
N LEU A 207 -16.90 13.88 1.37
CA LEU A 207 -17.60 13.78 0.09
C LEU A 207 -16.71 14.08 -1.13
N GLN A 208 -15.52 14.68 -0.90
CA GLN A 208 -14.55 15.01 -1.94
C GLN A 208 -13.84 13.77 -2.50
N THR A 209 -13.66 13.72 -3.82
CA THR A 209 -12.90 12.67 -4.50
C THR A 209 -11.48 12.59 -3.94
N ARG A 210 -10.97 11.38 -3.70
CA ARG A 210 -9.59 11.22 -3.19
C ARG A 210 -8.58 11.66 -4.25
N VAL A 211 -7.53 12.32 -3.78
CA VAL A 211 -6.37 12.73 -4.57
C VAL A 211 -5.15 12.13 -3.91
N ALA A 212 -4.17 11.72 -4.72
CA ALA A 212 -2.92 11.17 -4.21
C ALA A 212 -2.25 12.18 -3.26
N PHE A 213 -1.80 11.67 -2.12
CA PHE A 213 -0.92 12.42 -1.23
C PHE A 213 0.50 12.40 -1.78
N ARG A 214 1.21 13.49 -1.49
CA ARG A 214 2.63 13.66 -1.78
C ARG A 214 3.38 13.74 -0.46
N GLY A 215 4.62 13.25 -0.40
CA GLY A 215 5.47 13.37 0.77
C GLY A 215 5.65 14.83 1.20
N SER A 216 5.65 15.75 0.22
CA SER A 216 5.74 17.19 0.45
C SER A 216 4.44 17.88 0.90
N ASP A 217 3.31 17.16 0.96
CA ASP A 217 2.04 17.69 1.46
C ASP A 217 2.14 18.01 2.95
N GLU A 218 1.61 19.17 3.34
CA GLU A 218 1.55 19.59 4.73
C GLU A 218 0.25 19.13 5.38
N ILE A 219 0.38 18.71 6.63
CA ILE A 219 -0.64 18.07 7.44
C ILE A 219 -0.65 18.69 8.83
N PHE A 220 -1.82 18.72 9.48
CA PHE A 220 -1.90 18.92 10.92
C PHE A 220 -2.03 17.56 11.59
N CYS A 221 -1.23 17.31 12.62
CA CYS A 221 -1.25 16.07 13.38
C CYS A 221 -1.29 16.38 14.88
N ARG A 222 -2.02 15.55 15.63
CA ARG A 222 -2.04 15.58 17.10
C ARG A 222 -1.03 14.57 17.62
N VAL A 223 -0.11 15.03 18.45
CA VAL A 223 0.83 14.17 19.18
C VAL A 223 0.49 14.26 20.66
N TYR A 224 0.17 13.12 21.24
CA TYR A 224 -0.33 13.00 22.61
C TYR A 224 0.82 12.85 23.61
N MET A 225 0.59 13.27 24.84
CA MET A 225 1.49 13.09 25.97
C MET A 225 0.98 11.95 26.86
N PRO A 226 1.78 11.44 27.83
CA PRO A 226 1.35 10.37 28.73
C PRO A 226 0.08 10.67 29.53
N ASP A 227 -0.23 11.96 29.77
CA ASP A 227 -1.44 12.43 30.46
C ASP A 227 -2.65 12.64 29.52
N HIS A 228 -2.53 12.19 28.26
CA HIS A 228 -3.52 12.34 27.19
C HIS A 228 -3.79 13.78 26.74
N SER A 229 -3.04 14.77 27.24
CA SER A 229 -2.96 16.08 26.59
C SER A 229 -2.30 15.93 25.21
N TYR A 230 -2.53 16.87 24.29
CA TYR A 230 -1.90 16.81 22.97
C TYR A 230 -1.44 18.18 22.50
N VAL A 231 -0.41 18.16 21.66
CA VAL A 231 0.00 19.30 20.84
C VAL A 231 -0.40 19.04 19.39
N THR A 232 -0.83 20.10 18.69
CA THR A 232 -1.06 20.04 17.25
C THR A 232 0.15 20.62 16.54
N ILE A 233 0.83 19.79 15.74
CA ILE A 233 1.96 20.21 14.91
C ILE A 233 1.52 20.33 13.45
N ARG A 234 2.17 21.25 12.73
CA ARG A 234 2.14 21.28 11.27
C ARG A 234 3.38 20.53 10.79
N SER A 235 3.20 19.44 10.07
CA SER A 235 4.28 18.60 9.58
C SER A 235 4.12 18.32 8.08
N ARG A 236 5.17 17.80 7.45
CA ARG A 236 5.07 17.17 6.12
C ARG A 236 4.71 15.70 6.29
N LEU A 237 4.04 15.11 5.29
CA LEU A 237 3.73 13.68 5.33
C LEU A 237 5.02 12.82 5.39
N SER A 238 6.05 13.24 4.65
CA SER A 238 7.39 12.62 4.62
C SER A 238 8.35 13.03 5.74
N ALA A 239 7.87 13.75 6.77
CA ALA A 239 8.74 14.17 7.86
C ALA A 239 9.32 12.95 8.61
N SER A 240 10.59 13.04 8.98
CA SER A 240 11.22 12.04 9.84
C SER A 240 10.68 12.11 11.27
N VAL A 241 10.81 11.04 12.03
CA VAL A 241 10.51 11.03 13.47
C VAL A 241 11.29 12.10 14.21
N GLN A 242 12.55 12.35 13.82
CA GLN A 242 13.35 13.43 14.38
C GLN A 242 12.75 14.82 14.11
N ASP A 243 12.27 15.08 12.90
CA ASP A 243 11.62 16.36 12.55
C ASP A 243 10.30 16.56 13.32
N ILE A 244 9.54 15.46 13.49
CA ILE A 244 8.30 15.44 14.26
C ILE A 244 8.59 15.78 15.73
N LEU A 245 9.57 15.12 16.34
CA LEU A 245 9.98 15.37 17.72
C LEU A 245 10.52 16.80 17.90
N GLY A 246 11.25 17.32 16.92
CA GLY A 246 11.68 18.73 16.90
C GLY A 246 10.49 19.68 16.95
N SER A 247 9.48 19.46 16.11
CA SER A 247 8.25 20.27 16.06
C SER A 247 7.43 20.20 17.36
N VAL A 248 7.36 19.01 17.97
CA VAL A 248 6.70 18.81 19.28
C VAL A 248 7.46 19.56 20.38
N THR A 249 8.79 19.43 20.41
CA THR A 249 9.64 20.08 21.41
C THR A 249 9.53 21.60 21.33
N GLU A 250 9.57 22.17 20.12
CA GLU A 250 9.37 23.61 19.89
C GLU A 250 8.03 24.08 20.46
N LYS A 251 6.95 23.33 20.22
CA LYS A 251 5.62 23.67 20.76
C LYS A 251 5.52 23.57 22.28
N LEU A 252 6.20 22.59 22.88
CA LEU A 252 6.22 22.40 24.33
C LEU A 252 7.04 23.48 25.04
N GLN A 253 8.09 24.03 24.41
CA GLN A 253 8.92 25.10 24.99
C GLN A 253 8.17 26.43 25.21
N TYR A 254 7.07 26.66 24.50
CA TYR A 254 6.20 27.82 24.72
C TYR A 254 5.18 27.61 25.85
N SER A 255 5.11 26.42 26.47
CA SER A 255 4.30 26.19 27.67
C SER A 255 5.07 26.66 28.90
N GLU A 256 4.41 27.39 29.79
CA GLU A 256 5.00 28.26 30.84
C GLU A 256 5.81 27.56 31.97
N GLU A 257 6.20 26.29 31.85
CA GLU A 257 6.97 25.58 32.87
C GLU A 257 8.49 25.60 32.54
N PRO A 258 9.31 26.37 33.30
CA PRO A 258 10.72 26.50 33.02
C PRO A 258 11.55 25.37 33.66
N ALA A 259 12.57 24.94 32.90
CA ALA A 259 13.79 24.28 33.37
C ALA A 259 13.65 22.89 34.01
N GLY A 260 13.83 21.85 33.19
CA GLY A 260 14.10 20.49 33.69
C GLY A 260 14.08 19.34 32.68
N ARG A 261 13.57 19.51 31.45
CA ARG A 261 13.54 18.44 30.45
C ARG A 261 14.81 18.40 29.60
N GLU A 262 15.90 17.90 30.18
CA GLU A 262 17.02 17.33 29.41
C GLU A 262 16.75 15.88 28.98
N ASP A 263 15.55 15.36 29.23
CA ASP A 263 15.19 14.02 28.79
C ASP A 263 14.78 14.04 27.32
N SER A 264 15.56 13.34 26.49
CA SER A 264 15.27 13.16 25.08
C SER A 264 13.90 12.51 24.90
N LEU A 265 12.95 13.25 24.31
CA LEU A 265 11.65 12.70 23.94
C LEU A 265 11.81 11.58 22.90
N ILE A 266 10.97 10.56 23.02
CA ILE A 266 10.80 9.48 22.06
C ILE A 266 9.40 9.51 21.48
N LEU A 267 9.24 9.08 20.24
CA LEU A 267 7.95 8.97 19.56
C LEU A 267 7.47 7.52 19.56
N VAL A 268 6.22 7.30 19.95
CA VAL A 268 5.64 5.97 20.13
C VAL A 268 4.27 5.93 19.45
N ALA A 269 4.03 4.92 18.62
CA ALA A 269 2.69 4.61 18.15
C ALA A 269 2.02 3.67 19.16
N VAL A 270 0.83 4.04 19.64
CA VAL A 270 0.05 3.25 20.59
C VAL A 270 -1.26 2.83 19.93
N ALA A 271 -1.46 1.52 19.78
CA ALA A 271 -2.67 0.94 19.21
C ALA A 271 -3.81 0.89 20.23
N SER A 272 -5.04 0.74 19.74
CA SER A 272 -6.25 0.57 20.57
C SER A 272 -6.21 -0.69 21.45
N SER A 273 -5.39 -1.68 21.08
CA SER A 273 -5.12 -2.90 21.86
C SER A 273 -4.22 -2.66 23.07
N GLY A 274 -3.55 -1.51 23.17
CA GLY A 274 -2.48 -1.25 24.13
C GLY A 274 -1.09 -1.63 23.63
N GLU A 275 -0.97 -2.21 22.43
CA GLU A 275 0.33 -2.46 21.80
C GLU A 275 1.06 -1.15 21.53
N LYS A 276 2.37 -1.13 21.82
CA LYS A 276 3.23 0.05 21.71
C LYS A 276 4.38 -0.25 20.78
N VAL A 277 4.62 0.66 19.85
CA VAL A 277 5.71 0.57 18.88
C VAL A 277 6.57 1.82 19.00
N LEU A 278 7.83 1.63 19.40
CA LEU A 278 8.83 2.68 19.44
C LEU A 278 9.32 2.97 18.01
N LEU A 279 9.19 4.22 17.56
CA LEU A 279 9.60 4.65 16.23
C LEU A 279 11.04 5.15 16.26
N GLN A 280 11.88 4.69 15.31
CA GLN A 280 13.27 5.13 15.23
C GLN A 280 13.38 6.56 14.70
N PRO A 281 14.36 7.37 15.15
CA PRO A 281 14.52 8.76 14.70
C PRO A 281 14.68 8.92 13.17
N THR A 282 15.22 7.91 12.50
CA THR A 282 15.46 7.87 11.05
C THR A 282 14.26 7.44 10.23
N GLU A 283 13.21 6.89 10.85
CA GLU A 283 11.98 6.52 10.15
C GLU A 283 11.26 7.77 9.64
N ASP A 284 10.69 7.68 8.44
CA ASP A 284 9.88 8.70 7.79
C ASP A 284 8.46 8.18 7.52
N CYS A 285 7.56 9.07 7.08
CA CYS A 285 6.17 8.73 6.71
C CYS A 285 5.35 7.98 7.75
N VAL A 286 5.70 8.11 9.04
CA VAL A 286 5.04 7.36 10.13
C VAL A 286 3.54 7.62 10.25
N PHE A 287 3.00 8.66 9.61
CA PHE A 287 1.56 8.99 9.65
C PHE A 287 0.68 8.04 8.83
N THR A 288 1.20 7.46 7.75
CA THR A 288 0.46 6.56 6.84
C THR A 288 0.55 5.10 7.26
N THR A 289 1.51 4.76 8.12
CA THR A 289 1.75 3.41 8.64
C THR A 289 1.03 3.09 9.95
N LEU A 290 0.36 4.08 10.57
CA LEU A 290 -0.42 3.89 11.79
C LEU A 290 -1.60 2.93 11.56
N GLY A 291 -1.85 2.09 12.57
CA GLY A 291 -3.08 1.31 12.66
C GLY A 291 -4.33 2.20 12.69
N ILE A 292 -5.51 1.60 12.48
CA ILE A 292 -6.76 2.33 12.22
C ILE A 292 -7.10 3.31 13.36
N ASN A 293 -7.04 2.83 14.60
CA ASN A 293 -7.25 3.64 15.81
C ASN A 293 -5.95 3.75 16.62
N SER A 294 -4.81 3.83 15.94
CA SER A 294 -3.52 4.07 16.59
C SER A 294 -3.21 5.57 16.68
N HIS A 295 -2.57 5.98 17.77
CA HIS A 295 -2.24 7.37 18.05
C HIS A 295 -0.74 7.54 18.32
N LEU A 296 -0.20 8.68 17.92
CA LEU A 296 1.20 9.04 18.20
C LEU A 296 1.31 9.70 19.56
N PHE A 297 2.26 9.21 20.36
CA PHE A 297 2.63 9.75 21.66
C PHE A 297 4.08 10.23 21.64
N ALA A 298 4.34 11.37 22.26
CA ALA A 298 5.68 11.82 22.62
C ALA A 298 5.86 11.72 24.13
N CYS A 299 6.89 11.01 24.56
CA CYS A 299 7.10 10.71 25.97
C CYS A 299 8.59 10.57 26.30
N THR A 300 8.95 10.51 27.58
CA THR A 300 10.30 10.14 28.01
C THR A 300 10.43 8.61 28.08
N ARG A 301 11.66 8.09 27.99
CA ARG A 301 11.92 6.63 28.09
C ARG A 301 11.34 6.02 29.36
N ASP A 302 11.37 6.74 30.48
CA ASP A 302 10.83 6.26 31.76
C ASP A 302 9.30 6.12 31.74
N SER A 303 8.61 6.98 30.98
CA SER A 303 7.15 6.95 30.86
C SER A 303 6.62 6.00 29.78
N PHE A 304 7.49 5.37 28.99
CA PHE A 304 7.11 4.48 27.89
C PHE A 304 6.18 3.33 28.34
N GLU A 305 6.57 2.65 29.42
CA GLU A 305 5.81 1.52 29.97
C GLU A 305 4.46 1.96 30.56
N ALA A 306 4.34 3.22 30.99
CA ALA A 306 3.11 3.78 31.57
C ALA A 306 2.10 4.27 30.52
N LEU A 307 2.49 4.39 29.24
CA LEU A 307 1.57 4.80 28.18
C LEU A 307 0.36 3.87 28.12
N VAL A 308 -0.82 4.44 27.95
CA VAL A 308 -2.06 3.71 27.72
C VAL A 308 -2.79 4.31 26.52
N PRO A 309 -3.56 3.50 25.77
CA PRO A 309 -4.39 4.00 24.68
C PRO A 309 -5.31 5.13 25.16
N LEU A 310 -5.68 6.01 24.24
CA LEU A 310 -6.70 7.02 24.52
C LEU A 310 -8.02 6.31 24.91
N PRO A 311 -8.78 6.85 25.87
CA PRO A 311 -10.11 6.33 26.19
C PRO A 311 -10.94 6.27 24.91
N GLU A 312 -11.65 5.16 24.70
CA GLU A 312 -12.39 4.86 23.47
C GLU A 312 -13.18 6.09 22.98
N GLU A 313 -12.69 6.76 21.92
CA GLU A 313 -13.50 7.75 21.19
C GLU A 313 -14.67 7.07 20.45
N ILE A 314 -14.68 5.74 20.40
CA ILE A 314 -15.66 4.90 19.71
C ILE A 314 -16.86 4.68 20.64
N GLN A 315 -17.63 5.75 20.87
CA GLN A 315 -19.04 5.61 21.23
C GLN A 315 -19.82 5.12 20.00
N VAL A 316 -19.56 3.91 19.51
CA VAL A 316 -20.50 3.31 18.55
C VAL A 316 -21.74 2.96 19.35
N SER A 317 -22.71 3.85 19.27
CA SER A 317 -24.02 3.64 19.88
C SER A 317 -24.63 2.39 19.25
N PRO A 318 -25.01 1.36 20.02
CA PRO A 318 -25.70 0.20 19.46
C PRO A 318 -27.03 0.69 18.83
N GLY A 319 -27.16 0.61 17.50
CA GLY A 319 -28.32 1.17 16.81
C GLY A 319 -28.28 1.11 15.28
N ASP A 320 -29.43 1.37 14.66
CA ASP A 320 -29.68 1.28 13.20
C ASP A 320 -28.83 2.29 12.39
N THR A 321 -27.55 1.97 12.21
CA THR A 321 -26.57 2.60 11.29
C THR A 321 -27.08 2.56 9.84
N GLU A 322 -26.44 3.32 8.94
CA GLU A 322 -26.85 3.42 7.53
C GLU A 322 -26.88 2.05 6.83
N ILE A 323 -26.01 1.11 7.25
CA ILE A 323 -26.00 -0.27 6.74
C ILE A 323 -27.26 -1.06 7.09
N HIS A 324 -28.09 -0.63 8.04
CA HIS A 324 -29.40 -1.23 8.27
C HIS A 324 -30.48 -0.69 7.32
N ARG A 325 -30.30 0.51 6.77
CA ARG A 325 -31.32 1.23 5.98
C ARG A 325 -31.08 1.22 4.47
N GLY A 326 -29.84 1.40 4.02
CA GLY A 326 -29.53 1.53 2.59
C GLY A 326 -29.77 0.24 1.79
N GLU A 327 -29.74 0.30 0.47
CA GLU A 327 -29.76 -0.93 -0.33
C GLU A 327 -28.36 -1.55 -0.44
N PRO A 328 -28.22 -2.89 -0.50
CA PRO A 328 -26.91 -3.53 -0.65
C PRO A 328 -26.19 -3.11 -1.94
N GLU A 329 -26.94 -2.77 -2.99
CA GLU A 329 -26.38 -2.28 -4.25
C GLU A 329 -25.77 -0.88 -4.09
N ASP A 330 -26.47 0.05 -3.41
CA ASP A 330 -25.95 1.39 -3.17
C ASP A 330 -24.65 1.35 -2.34
N VAL A 331 -24.62 0.53 -1.29
CA VAL A 331 -23.43 0.38 -0.45
C VAL A 331 -22.27 -0.23 -1.25
N ALA A 332 -22.53 -1.26 -2.06
CA ALA A 332 -21.54 -1.87 -2.96
C ALA A 332 -20.97 -0.86 -3.97
N ASN A 333 -21.84 -0.05 -4.59
CA ASN A 333 -21.44 0.97 -5.56
C ASN A 333 -20.51 2.01 -4.93
N HIS A 334 -20.89 2.55 -3.76
CA HIS A 334 -20.10 3.55 -3.06
C HIS A 334 -18.79 2.96 -2.52
N LEU A 335 -18.78 1.70 -2.06
CA LEU A 335 -17.56 0.98 -1.65
C LEU A 335 -16.61 0.81 -2.84
N THR A 336 -17.12 0.33 -3.96
CA THR A 336 -16.34 0.11 -5.18
C THR A 336 -15.76 1.43 -5.71
N ALA A 337 -16.59 2.48 -5.80
CA ALA A 337 -16.15 3.81 -6.20
C ALA A 337 -15.04 4.34 -5.27
N PHE A 338 -15.21 4.18 -3.96
CA PHE A 338 -14.23 4.66 -2.98
C PHE A 338 -12.90 3.90 -3.05
N HIS A 339 -12.93 2.56 -3.14
CA HIS A 339 -11.72 1.78 -3.30
C HIS A 339 -11.03 2.03 -4.64
N TRP A 340 -11.79 2.28 -5.71
CA TRP A 340 -11.22 2.66 -6.99
C TRP A 340 -10.48 3.99 -6.90
N GLU A 341 -11.05 4.99 -6.22
CA GLU A 341 -10.37 6.26 -5.94
C GLU A 341 -9.06 6.04 -5.16
N LEU A 342 -9.09 5.23 -4.10
CA LEU A 342 -7.88 4.91 -3.33
C LEU A 342 -6.85 4.14 -4.16
N PHE A 343 -7.27 3.15 -4.94
CA PHE A 343 -6.40 2.34 -5.79
C PHE A 343 -5.73 3.19 -6.88
N ARG A 344 -6.41 4.23 -7.39
CA ARG A 344 -5.82 5.21 -8.31
C ARG A 344 -4.82 6.16 -7.64
N CYS A 345 -4.93 6.37 -6.33
CA CYS A 345 -3.96 7.17 -5.59
C CYS A 345 -2.63 6.43 -5.37
N VAL A 346 -2.60 5.10 -5.47
CA VAL A 346 -1.37 4.31 -5.36
C VAL A 346 -0.55 4.48 -6.63
N HIS A 347 0.62 5.08 -6.51
CA HIS A 347 1.55 5.20 -7.63
C HIS A 347 2.27 3.86 -7.87
N GLU A 348 2.67 3.58 -9.11
CA GLU A 348 3.34 2.33 -9.50
C GLU A 348 4.72 2.14 -8.87
N VAL A 349 5.27 3.23 -8.32
CA VAL A 349 6.61 3.33 -7.74
C VAL A 349 6.54 3.46 -6.21
N GLY A 350 5.34 3.51 -5.61
CA GLY A 350 5.15 3.67 -4.16
C GLY A 350 4.11 2.69 -3.61
N THR A 351 4.46 1.95 -2.56
CA THR A 351 3.58 0.97 -1.92
C THR A 351 3.08 1.48 -0.58
N GLU A 352 1.92 2.14 -0.57
CA GLU A 352 1.13 2.28 0.64
C GLU A 352 -0.32 1.91 0.32
N ALA A 353 -0.80 0.81 0.90
CA ALA A 353 -2.17 0.34 0.69
C ALA A 353 -2.89 0.22 2.04
N ALA A 354 -3.95 1.01 2.20
CA ALA A 354 -4.90 0.88 3.29
C ALA A 354 -5.89 -0.25 2.99
N ALA A 355 -5.59 -1.48 3.42
CA ALA A 355 -6.43 -2.67 3.19
C ALA A 355 -7.21 -3.17 4.42
N GLY A 356 -7.13 -2.50 5.58
CA GLY A 356 -7.66 -3.03 6.84
C GLY A 356 -9.05 -2.55 7.29
N GLU A 357 -9.55 -1.40 6.80
CA GLU A 357 -10.71 -0.72 7.44
C GLU A 357 -12.05 -1.43 7.20
N VAL A 358 -12.29 -1.92 5.99
CA VAL A 358 -13.54 -2.61 5.62
C VAL A 358 -13.73 -3.89 6.43
N THR A 359 -12.65 -4.60 6.72
CA THR A 359 -12.72 -5.88 7.42
C THR A 359 -13.10 -5.69 8.88
N HIS A 360 -12.54 -4.67 9.53
CA HIS A 360 -12.91 -4.28 10.89
C HIS A 360 -14.33 -3.69 10.96
N TRP A 361 -14.78 -2.97 9.93
CA TRP A 361 -16.15 -2.46 9.83
C TRP A 361 -17.19 -3.57 9.90
N VAL A 362 -17.04 -4.64 9.12
CA VAL A 362 -18.01 -5.75 9.12
C VAL A 362 -18.07 -6.44 10.49
N ALA A 363 -16.90 -6.69 11.12
CA ALA A 363 -16.84 -7.28 12.45
C ALA A 363 -17.56 -6.40 13.49
N THR A 364 -17.31 -5.08 13.43
CA THR A 364 -17.91 -4.08 14.31
C THR A 364 -19.44 -4.08 14.22
N GLU A 365 -20.01 -3.96 13.02
CA GLU A 365 -21.46 -3.90 12.81
C GLU A 365 -22.17 -5.21 13.23
N VAL A 366 -21.54 -6.37 12.99
CA VAL A 366 -22.12 -7.67 13.38
C VAL A 366 -22.11 -7.86 14.90
N LEU A 367 -21.01 -7.50 15.57
CA LEU A 367 -20.82 -7.72 17.00
C LEU A 367 -21.54 -6.69 17.87
N LEU A 368 -21.85 -5.50 17.34
CA LEU A 368 -22.71 -4.53 18.02
C LEU A 368 -24.21 -4.78 17.78
N CYS A 369 -24.57 -5.68 16.86
CA CYS A 369 -25.96 -6.05 16.59
C CYS A 369 -26.45 -7.15 17.56
N GLU A 370 -26.95 -6.74 18.73
CA GLU A 370 -27.40 -7.67 19.78
C GLU A 370 -28.57 -8.57 19.34
N ALA A 371 -29.54 -8.00 18.60
CA ALA A 371 -30.74 -8.72 18.19
C ALA A 371 -30.45 -9.80 17.11
N PRO A 372 -30.67 -11.10 17.39
CA PRO A 372 -30.26 -12.19 16.49
C PRO A 372 -30.95 -12.15 15.12
N GLY A 373 -32.21 -11.69 15.06
CA GLY A 373 -32.95 -11.52 13.81
C GLY A 373 -32.35 -10.43 12.91
N LYS A 374 -32.04 -9.26 13.48
CA LYS A 374 -31.39 -8.15 12.77
C LYS A 374 -29.97 -8.53 12.34
N ARG A 375 -29.21 -9.22 13.20
CA ARG A 375 -27.87 -9.72 12.89
C ARG A 375 -27.87 -10.70 11.72
N ALA A 376 -28.83 -11.62 11.65
CA ALA A 376 -28.97 -12.52 10.50
C ALA A 376 -29.35 -11.79 9.19
N GLN A 377 -30.13 -10.70 9.26
CA GLN A 377 -30.41 -9.85 8.09
C GLN A 377 -29.16 -9.09 7.64
N LEU A 378 -28.38 -8.57 8.59
CA LEU A 378 -27.12 -7.90 8.34
C LEU A 378 -26.10 -8.84 7.66
N LEU A 379 -25.95 -10.07 8.14
CA LEU A 379 -25.12 -11.09 7.50
C LEU A 379 -25.53 -11.38 6.05
N LYS A 380 -26.84 -11.52 5.80
CA LYS A 380 -27.35 -11.67 4.42
C LYS A 380 -26.97 -10.47 3.56
N LYS A 381 -27.03 -9.26 4.12
CA LYS A 381 -26.71 -8.03 3.41
C LYS A 381 -25.23 -7.96 3.05
N PHE A 382 -24.31 -8.26 3.98
CA PHE A 382 -22.88 -8.34 3.67
C PHE A 382 -22.57 -9.38 2.60
N ILE A 383 -23.19 -10.57 2.67
CA ILE A 383 -23.03 -11.60 1.62
C ILE A 383 -23.54 -11.09 0.26
N LYS A 384 -24.62 -10.29 0.22
CA LYS A 384 -25.10 -9.67 -1.03
C LYS A 384 -24.13 -8.62 -1.55
N ILE A 385 -23.62 -7.72 -0.70
CA ILE A 385 -22.65 -6.69 -1.08
C ILE A 385 -21.40 -7.35 -1.69
N ALA A 386 -20.83 -8.36 -1.01
CA ALA A 386 -19.69 -9.12 -1.52
C ALA A 386 -19.97 -9.79 -2.88
N ALA A 387 -21.19 -10.28 -3.10
CA ALA A 387 -21.58 -10.88 -4.37
C ALA A 387 -21.67 -9.84 -5.50
N ILE A 388 -22.20 -8.65 -5.20
CA ILE A 388 -22.33 -7.55 -6.17
C ILE A 388 -20.94 -7.09 -6.59
N ASP A 389 -20.06 -6.79 -5.64
CA ASP A 389 -18.67 -6.38 -5.91
C ASP A 389 -17.93 -7.43 -6.75
N LEU A 390 -18.03 -8.72 -6.38
CA LEU A 390 -17.37 -9.80 -7.13
C LEU A 390 -17.91 -9.95 -8.56
N SER A 391 -19.21 -9.69 -8.77
CA SER A 391 -19.83 -9.82 -10.09
C SER A 391 -19.46 -8.71 -11.09
N ARG A 392 -18.95 -7.57 -10.60
CA ARG A 392 -18.68 -6.37 -11.42
C ARG A 392 -17.21 -6.23 -11.79
N ASP A 393 -16.33 -6.27 -10.79
CA ASP A 393 -14.90 -5.95 -10.98
C ASP A 393 -13.97 -7.14 -10.70
N GLY A 394 -14.56 -8.33 -10.54
CA GLY A 394 -13.85 -9.59 -10.46
C GLY A 394 -13.15 -9.91 -9.14
N CYS A 395 -13.09 -8.96 -8.20
CA CYS A 395 -12.67 -9.17 -6.80
C CYS A 395 -13.27 -8.08 -5.90
N SER A 396 -13.88 -8.49 -4.79
CA SER A 396 -14.38 -7.57 -3.77
C SER A 396 -13.28 -7.28 -2.73
N PRO A 397 -13.19 -6.05 -2.19
CA PRO A 397 -12.54 -5.76 -0.92
C PRO A 397 -13.00 -6.70 0.23
N LEU A 398 -14.20 -7.28 0.10
CA LEU A 398 -14.76 -8.31 0.96
C LEU A 398 -14.20 -9.72 0.65
N GLY A 399 -13.13 -9.89 -0.12
CA GLY A 399 -12.32 -11.12 -0.03
C GLY A 399 -11.79 -11.30 1.41
N SER A 400 -11.34 -10.20 2.01
CA SER A 400 -10.94 -10.14 3.43
C SER A 400 -12.07 -10.50 4.41
N PHE A 401 -13.34 -10.36 4.02
CA PHE A 401 -14.50 -10.76 4.84
C PHE A 401 -14.50 -12.26 5.14
N CYS A 402 -14.00 -13.10 4.23
CA CYS A 402 -13.87 -14.54 4.48
C CYS A 402 -12.62 -14.91 5.26
N GLU A 403 -11.56 -14.09 5.22
CA GLU A 403 -10.32 -14.34 5.98
C GLU A 403 -10.50 -13.99 7.47
N ASN A 404 -11.10 -12.85 7.82
CA ASN A 404 -11.32 -12.50 9.24
C ASN A 404 -12.35 -13.39 9.96
N TRP A 405 -13.27 -14.04 9.24
CA TRP A 405 -14.15 -15.06 9.84
C TRP A 405 -13.41 -16.36 10.22
N LYS A 406 -12.22 -16.59 9.65
CA LYS A 406 -11.34 -17.71 10.03
C LYS A 406 -10.47 -17.37 11.24
N GLU A 407 -10.20 -16.10 11.53
CA GLU A 407 -9.33 -15.65 12.63
C GLU A 407 -10.00 -15.59 14.02
N VAL A 408 -11.21 -16.15 14.19
CA VAL A 408 -11.85 -16.27 15.51
C VAL A 408 -11.71 -17.72 16.01
N PRO A 409 -10.61 -18.10 16.69
CA PRO A 409 -10.47 -19.41 17.31
C PRO A 409 -11.27 -19.51 18.61
N SER A 410 -11.99 -20.61 18.79
CA SER A 410 -12.70 -20.96 20.03
C SER A 410 -11.72 -21.44 21.11
N SER A 411 -11.91 -21.00 22.36
CA SER A 411 -11.26 -21.62 23.52
C SER A 411 -11.93 -22.98 23.83
N GLY A 412 -11.11 -24.02 23.94
CA GLY A 412 -11.55 -25.37 24.29
C GLY A 412 -11.97 -25.49 25.75
N GLU A 413 -12.93 -26.36 26.01
CA GLU A 413 -13.53 -26.66 27.30
C GLU A 413 -12.50 -27.02 28.38
N HIS A 414 -12.59 -26.36 29.54
CA HIS A 414 -12.09 -26.89 30.81
C HIS A 414 -12.90 -28.16 31.15
N SER A 415 -12.38 -29.34 30.80
CA SER A 415 -12.86 -30.60 31.37
C SER A 415 -12.24 -30.82 32.75
N SER A 416 -13.11 -30.98 33.73
CA SER A 416 -12.77 -31.42 35.08
C SER A 416 -12.44 -32.91 35.08
N GLY A 417 -11.22 -33.28 35.49
CA GLY A 417 -10.79 -34.67 35.62
C GLY A 417 -9.48 -34.78 36.41
N ALA A 418 -9.51 -35.51 37.53
CA ALA A 418 -8.41 -35.74 38.46
C ALA A 418 -7.25 -36.58 37.85
N PRO A 419 -6.07 -36.68 38.50
CA PRO A 419 -4.79 -36.95 37.86
C PRO A 419 -4.52 -38.45 37.64
N GLY A 420 -4.02 -38.81 36.46
CA GLY A 420 -3.66 -40.19 36.13
C GLY A 420 -2.65 -40.31 34.99
N ARG A 421 -1.38 -40.47 35.38
CA ARG A 421 -0.23 -41.12 34.70
C ARG A 421 0.11 -40.78 33.23
N ALA A 422 1.36 -40.37 33.09
CA ALA A 422 2.13 -40.13 31.87
C ALA A 422 2.24 -41.34 30.92
N GLU A 423 2.16 -41.08 29.61
CA GLU A 423 3.00 -41.69 28.58
C GLU A 423 3.35 -40.64 27.51
N GLY A 424 4.58 -40.74 26.99
CA GLY A 424 5.27 -39.73 26.17
C GLY A 424 4.92 -39.69 24.66
N PRO A 425 5.59 -38.81 23.90
CA PRO A 425 5.06 -38.17 22.70
C PRO A 425 5.61 -38.75 21.38
N GLY A 426 4.89 -38.54 20.27
CA GLY A 426 5.50 -38.56 18.94
C GLY A 426 4.70 -39.29 17.87
N GLY A 427 3.71 -38.62 17.29
CA GLY A 427 3.09 -38.99 16.02
C GLY A 427 2.21 -37.85 15.51
N PRO A 428 2.35 -37.41 14.25
CA PRO A 428 1.62 -36.25 13.74
C PRO A 428 0.13 -36.57 13.60
N MET A 429 -0.72 -35.72 14.18
CA MET A 429 -2.17 -35.80 14.02
C MET A 429 -2.56 -35.61 12.54
N LYS A 430 -3.59 -36.35 12.11
CA LYS A 430 -4.06 -36.41 10.72
C LYS A 430 -4.89 -35.16 10.34
N PRO A 431 -4.98 -34.79 9.05
CA PRO A 431 -5.61 -33.54 8.56
C PRO A 431 -7.15 -33.45 8.68
N LYS A 432 -7.78 -34.22 9.56
CA LYS A 432 -9.25 -34.30 9.70
C LYS A 432 -9.81 -33.64 10.95
N GLU A 433 -8.98 -33.04 11.78
CA GLU A 433 -9.42 -32.30 12.99
C GLU A 433 -9.42 -30.77 12.82
N LEU A 434 -9.01 -30.25 11.65
CA LEU A 434 -9.04 -28.80 11.35
C LEU A 434 -10.41 -28.26 10.89
N GLN A 435 -11.46 -29.09 10.81
CA GLN A 435 -12.78 -28.68 10.29
C GLN A 435 -13.82 -28.36 11.37
N ASN A 436 -13.47 -28.38 12.66
CA ASN A 436 -14.42 -28.21 13.76
C ASN A 436 -14.26 -26.94 14.62
N LEU A 437 -13.60 -25.89 14.12
CA LEU A 437 -13.27 -24.69 14.92
C LEU A 437 -13.70 -23.38 14.25
N THR A 438 -15.00 -23.22 14.01
CA THR A 438 -15.63 -21.93 13.65
C THR A 438 -16.67 -21.55 14.71
N SER A 439 -16.38 -20.57 15.57
CA SER A 439 -17.42 -19.93 16.41
C SER A 439 -17.74 -18.53 15.91
N PRO A 440 -18.51 -18.50 14.80
CA PRO A 440 -19.79 -17.78 14.70
C PRO A 440 -20.94 -18.74 14.26
N SER A 441 -20.75 -20.04 14.47
CA SER A 441 -21.55 -21.13 13.89
C SER A 441 -23.05 -21.05 14.23
N PHE A 442 -23.45 -20.49 15.37
CA PHE A 442 -24.87 -20.37 15.73
C PHE A 442 -25.66 -19.41 14.82
N ASN A 443 -25.05 -18.32 14.34
CA ASN A 443 -25.73 -17.33 13.49
C ASN A 443 -25.68 -17.71 12.00
N LEU A 444 -24.58 -18.32 11.52
CA LEU A 444 -24.49 -18.91 10.18
C LEU A 444 -25.53 -20.02 9.97
N GLN A 445 -25.77 -20.84 10.99
CA GLN A 445 -26.76 -21.93 10.91
C GLN A 445 -28.18 -21.39 10.63
N LYS A 446 -28.52 -20.18 11.08
CA LYS A 446 -29.82 -19.54 10.84
C LYS A 446 -29.95 -18.90 9.45
N LEU A 447 -28.89 -18.88 8.63
CA LEU A 447 -28.95 -18.37 7.26
C LEU A 447 -29.68 -19.35 6.32
N PRO A 448 -30.49 -18.84 5.37
CA PRO A 448 -31.07 -19.66 4.30
C PRO A 448 -29.98 -20.32 3.44
N GLY A 449 -30.26 -21.52 2.93
CA GLY A 449 -29.29 -22.33 2.16
C GLY A 449 -28.65 -21.60 0.98
N LYS A 450 -29.39 -20.71 0.29
CA LYS A 450 -28.85 -19.87 -0.79
C LYS A 450 -27.66 -19.02 -0.34
N PHE A 451 -27.74 -18.39 0.84
CA PHE A 451 -26.69 -17.51 1.37
C PHE A 451 -25.52 -18.33 1.94
N LYS A 452 -25.78 -19.47 2.56
CA LYS A 452 -24.72 -20.41 2.99
C LYS A 452 -23.89 -20.90 1.80
N ASN A 453 -24.55 -21.26 0.71
CA ASN A 453 -23.86 -21.69 -0.51
C ASN A 453 -23.04 -20.57 -1.14
N LEU A 454 -23.55 -19.33 -1.10
CA LEU A 454 -22.83 -18.16 -1.62
C LEU A 454 -21.61 -17.83 -0.76
N PHE A 455 -21.75 -17.87 0.56
CA PHE A 455 -20.64 -17.72 1.49
C PHE A 455 -19.54 -18.75 1.26
N ARG A 456 -19.91 -20.05 1.13
CA ARG A 456 -18.94 -21.12 0.82
C ARG A 456 -18.19 -20.90 -0.48
N LYS A 457 -18.82 -20.30 -1.50
CA LYS A 457 -18.13 -19.93 -2.74
C LYS A 457 -17.05 -18.88 -2.50
N PHE A 458 -17.30 -17.90 -1.63
CA PHE A 458 -16.31 -16.90 -1.26
C PHE A 458 -15.17 -17.50 -0.43
N GLU A 459 -15.47 -18.40 0.51
CA GLU A 459 -14.45 -19.13 1.29
C GLU A 459 -13.49 -19.92 0.38
N ASN A 460 -14.03 -20.58 -0.65
CA ASN A 460 -13.22 -21.31 -1.63
C ASN A 460 -12.40 -20.38 -2.54
N LEU A 461 -12.88 -19.15 -2.78
CA LEU A 461 -12.17 -18.16 -3.59
C LEU A 461 -10.93 -17.63 -2.84
N THR A 462 -11.03 -17.46 -1.52
CA THR A 462 -9.93 -16.98 -0.66
C THR A 462 -9.15 -18.12 0.01
N ASP A 463 -9.25 -19.33 -0.52
CA ASP A 463 -8.47 -20.47 -0.05
C ASP A 463 -6.97 -20.25 -0.35
N PRO A 464 -6.09 -20.23 0.66
CA PRO A 464 -4.65 -20.06 0.45
C PRO A 464 -3.99 -21.26 -0.25
N CYS A 465 -4.66 -22.41 -0.32
CA CYS A 465 -4.13 -23.64 -0.92
C CYS A 465 -3.54 -23.41 -2.31
N ARG A 466 -2.35 -23.99 -2.53
CA ARG A 466 -1.60 -23.90 -3.80
C ARG A 466 -1.38 -22.46 -4.24
N ASN A 467 -0.96 -21.60 -3.32
CA ASN A 467 -0.69 -20.18 -3.55
C ASN A 467 -1.93 -19.42 -4.09
N HIS A 468 -3.06 -19.55 -3.39
CA HIS A 468 -4.33 -18.91 -3.77
C HIS A 468 -4.78 -19.26 -5.21
N LYS A 469 -4.65 -20.53 -5.62
CA LYS A 469 -4.92 -20.97 -6.99
C LYS A 469 -6.31 -20.57 -7.48
N SER A 470 -7.34 -20.79 -6.66
CA SER A 470 -8.74 -20.45 -6.99
C SER A 470 -8.91 -18.97 -7.33
N TYR A 471 -8.33 -18.09 -6.50
CA TYR A 471 -8.32 -16.65 -6.71
C TYR A 471 -7.59 -16.28 -8.02
N ARG A 472 -6.37 -16.80 -8.20
CA ARG A 472 -5.53 -16.51 -9.38
C ARG A 472 -6.21 -16.95 -10.69
N GLU A 473 -6.89 -18.10 -10.69
CA GLU A 473 -7.66 -18.59 -11.84
C GLU A 473 -8.83 -17.68 -12.21
N VAL A 474 -9.47 -17.04 -11.22
CA VAL A 474 -10.56 -16.09 -11.45
C VAL A 474 -10.03 -14.77 -11.98
N ILE A 475 -9.07 -14.14 -11.29
CA ILE A 475 -8.56 -12.82 -11.67
C ILE A 475 -7.85 -12.84 -13.03
N SER A 476 -7.18 -13.94 -13.40
CA SER A 476 -6.54 -14.09 -14.72
C SER A 476 -7.50 -14.01 -15.91
N LYS A 477 -8.79 -14.30 -15.70
CA LYS A 477 -9.85 -14.27 -16.72
C LYS A 477 -10.61 -12.94 -16.76
N MET A 478 -10.40 -12.08 -15.77
CA MET A 478 -11.09 -10.80 -15.66
C MET A 478 -10.51 -9.79 -16.65
N LYS A 479 -11.35 -8.87 -17.14
CA LYS A 479 -10.94 -7.74 -17.97
C LYS A 479 -11.00 -6.47 -17.13
N PRO A 480 -10.05 -5.53 -17.30
CA PRO A 480 -10.11 -4.22 -16.66
C PRO A 480 -11.46 -3.52 -16.92
N PRO A 481 -11.96 -2.67 -16.00
CA PRO A 481 -11.39 -2.33 -14.70
C PRO A 481 -11.47 -3.46 -13.65
N VAL A 482 -10.44 -3.61 -12.82
CA VAL A 482 -10.38 -4.63 -11.75
C VAL A 482 -9.73 -4.03 -10.50
N ILE A 483 -10.28 -4.30 -9.31
CA ILE A 483 -9.59 -4.04 -8.04
C ILE A 483 -9.02 -5.37 -7.53
N PRO A 484 -7.70 -5.58 -7.56
CA PRO A 484 -7.12 -6.84 -7.10
C PRO A 484 -7.13 -6.94 -5.57
N PHE A 485 -6.90 -8.15 -5.07
CA PHE A 485 -6.61 -8.40 -3.67
C PHE A 485 -5.18 -7.95 -3.38
N VAL A 486 -5.04 -6.66 -3.05
CA VAL A 486 -3.76 -5.98 -2.85
C VAL A 486 -2.83 -6.71 -1.87
N PRO A 487 -3.29 -7.28 -0.73
CA PRO A 487 -2.42 -8.07 0.15
C PRO A 487 -1.69 -9.22 -0.55
N LEU A 488 -2.34 -9.91 -1.50
CA LEU A 488 -1.68 -10.98 -2.27
C LEU A 488 -0.63 -10.43 -3.25
N ILE A 489 -0.85 -9.24 -3.82
CA ILE A 489 0.16 -8.57 -4.65
C ILE A 489 1.36 -8.15 -3.82
N LEU A 490 1.13 -7.56 -2.64
CA LEU A 490 2.21 -7.19 -1.72
C LEU A 490 2.98 -8.41 -1.22
N LYS A 491 2.28 -9.51 -0.92
CA LYS A 491 2.87 -10.81 -0.62
C LYS A 491 3.79 -11.25 -1.77
N ASP A 492 3.29 -11.28 -3.01
CA ASP A 492 4.08 -11.66 -4.19
C ASP A 492 5.34 -10.79 -4.34
N LEU A 493 5.22 -9.46 -4.20
CA LEU A 493 6.36 -8.54 -4.29
C LEU A 493 7.38 -8.76 -3.17
N THR A 494 6.91 -9.02 -1.94
CA THR A 494 7.79 -9.30 -0.79
C THR A 494 8.57 -10.58 -1.01
N PHE A 495 7.90 -11.68 -1.40
CA PHE A 495 8.56 -12.95 -1.71
C PHE A 495 9.56 -12.82 -2.86
N LEU A 496 9.24 -12.03 -3.88
CA LEU A 496 10.15 -11.78 -4.98
C LEU A 496 11.40 -11.00 -4.55
N HIS A 497 11.22 -10.02 -3.66
CA HIS A 497 12.31 -9.22 -3.13
C HIS A 497 13.25 -10.06 -2.25
N GLU A 498 12.69 -10.87 -1.34
CA GLU A 498 13.44 -11.72 -0.41
C GLU A 498 14.04 -12.96 -1.08
N GLY A 499 13.33 -13.55 -2.04
CA GLY A 499 13.73 -14.79 -2.70
C GLY A 499 14.83 -14.65 -3.75
N SER A 500 15.17 -13.42 -4.16
CA SER A 500 16.19 -13.18 -5.19
C SER A 500 16.94 -11.90 -4.91
N LYS A 501 18.27 -11.91 -4.99
CA LYS A 501 19.07 -10.68 -4.86
C LYS A 501 18.93 -9.81 -6.09
N THR A 502 18.89 -8.49 -5.88
CA THR A 502 18.91 -7.50 -6.97
C THR A 502 20.27 -7.47 -7.67
N LEU A 503 21.35 -7.67 -6.90
CA LEU A 503 22.71 -7.78 -7.41
C LEU A 503 23.26 -9.18 -7.10
N VAL A 504 23.75 -9.86 -8.12
CA VAL A 504 24.46 -11.15 -8.02
C VAL A 504 25.89 -10.92 -8.47
N ASP A 505 26.85 -11.13 -7.57
CA ASP A 505 28.27 -10.83 -7.80
C ASP A 505 28.55 -9.39 -8.28
N GLY A 506 27.73 -8.43 -7.82
CA GLY A 506 27.80 -7.02 -8.22
C GLY A 506 27.19 -6.70 -9.59
N LEU A 507 26.56 -7.68 -10.24
CA LEU A 507 25.89 -7.55 -11.53
C LEU A 507 24.36 -7.55 -11.35
N VAL A 508 23.65 -6.79 -12.17
CA VAL A 508 22.19 -6.63 -12.06
C VAL A 508 21.47 -7.90 -12.48
N ASN A 509 20.58 -8.39 -11.62
CA ASN A 509 19.72 -9.53 -11.89
C ASN A 509 18.49 -9.12 -12.71
N ILE A 510 18.60 -9.19 -14.03
CA ILE A 510 17.53 -8.72 -14.93
C ILE A 510 16.25 -9.56 -14.84
N GLU A 511 16.34 -10.85 -14.52
CA GLU A 511 15.16 -11.71 -14.33
C GLU A 511 14.33 -11.25 -13.13
N LYS A 512 15.00 -10.83 -12.04
CA LYS A 512 14.32 -10.21 -10.89
C LYS A 512 13.65 -8.90 -11.30
N LEU A 513 14.36 -8.02 -12.00
CA LEU A 513 13.80 -6.74 -12.45
C LEU A 513 12.56 -6.94 -13.31
N HIS A 514 12.64 -7.83 -14.31
CA HIS A 514 11.49 -8.15 -15.16
C HIS A 514 10.30 -8.65 -14.34
N SER A 515 10.55 -9.54 -13.37
CA SER A 515 9.48 -10.10 -12.54
C SER A 515 8.84 -9.06 -11.61
N VAL A 516 9.61 -8.11 -11.05
CA VAL A 516 9.06 -6.95 -10.32
C VAL A 516 8.18 -6.12 -11.25
N ALA A 517 8.72 -5.71 -12.41
CA ALA A 517 8.02 -4.88 -13.36
C ALA A 517 6.74 -5.54 -13.90
N GLU A 518 6.72 -6.85 -14.09
CA GLU A 518 5.55 -7.61 -14.50
C GLU A 518 4.40 -7.50 -13.47
N LYS A 519 4.71 -7.56 -12.17
CA LYS A 519 3.71 -7.38 -11.11
C LYS A 519 3.16 -5.95 -11.11
N VAL A 520 4.01 -4.96 -11.30
CA VAL A 520 3.61 -3.55 -11.39
C VAL A 520 2.77 -3.28 -12.65
N ARG A 521 3.19 -3.78 -13.83
CA ARG A 521 2.43 -3.73 -15.08
C ARG A 521 1.07 -4.41 -14.96
N THR A 522 0.96 -5.48 -14.16
CA THR A 522 -0.33 -6.14 -13.87
C THR A 522 -1.27 -5.20 -13.10
N VAL A 523 -0.77 -4.44 -12.12
CA VAL A 523 -1.54 -3.39 -11.43
C VAL A 523 -1.96 -2.29 -12.41
N ARG A 524 -1.05 -1.82 -13.26
CA ARG A 524 -1.34 -0.84 -14.33
C ARG A 524 -2.45 -1.33 -15.27
N LYS A 525 -2.40 -2.60 -15.67
CA LYS A 525 -3.43 -3.24 -16.51
C LYS A 525 -4.79 -3.22 -15.81
N TYR A 526 -4.86 -3.55 -14.52
CA TYR A 526 -6.14 -3.57 -13.80
C TYR A 526 -6.86 -2.22 -13.78
N ARG A 527 -6.13 -1.11 -13.86
CA ARG A 527 -6.65 0.26 -13.91
C ARG A 527 -6.67 0.91 -15.29
N SER A 528 -6.43 0.14 -16.35
CA SER A 528 -6.29 0.69 -17.71
C SER A 528 -7.61 1.13 -18.36
N GLN A 529 -8.76 0.82 -17.74
CA GLN A 529 -10.08 1.24 -18.19
C GLN A 529 -10.79 2.02 -17.07
N PRO A 530 -11.61 3.03 -17.40
CA PRO A 530 -12.36 3.75 -16.39
C PRO A 530 -13.41 2.86 -15.74
N LEU A 531 -13.59 3.03 -14.42
CA LEU A 531 -14.71 2.41 -13.70
C LEU A 531 -16.00 3.19 -14.00
N CYS A 532 -16.99 2.52 -14.59
CA CYS A 532 -18.30 3.08 -14.88
C CYS A 532 -19.35 2.45 -13.97
N LEU A 533 -19.79 3.20 -12.97
CA LEU A 533 -20.91 2.83 -12.10
C LEU A 533 -22.11 3.71 -12.44
N ASP A 534 -23.26 3.10 -12.67
CA ASP A 534 -24.51 3.81 -12.88
C ASP A 534 -25.06 4.26 -11.51
N MET A 535 -24.87 5.54 -11.20
CA MET A 535 -25.25 6.13 -9.91
C MET A 535 -25.99 7.44 -10.15
N GLU A 536 -27.30 7.44 -9.93
CA GLU A 536 -28.09 8.68 -9.98
C GLU A 536 -27.79 9.57 -8.76
N ALA A 537 -27.76 10.89 -8.91
CA ALA A 537 -27.53 11.77 -7.77
C ALA A 537 -28.81 11.89 -6.91
N SER A 538 -28.80 11.34 -5.70
CA SER A 538 -29.89 11.47 -4.72
C SER A 538 -29.37 11.82 -3.32
N PRO A 539 -30.17 12.46 -2.44
CA PRO A 539 -29.77 12.71 -1.05
C PRO A 539 -29.41 11.43 -0.28
N HIS A 540 -30.10 10.33 -0.57
CA HIS A 540 -29.82 9.01 0.00
C HIS A 540 -28.43 8.48 -0.40
N HIS A 541 -28.01 8.70 -1.67
CA HIS A 541 -26.68 8.33 -2.13
C HIS A 541 -25.59 9.17 -1.46
N LEU A 542 -25.81 10.46 -1.22
CA LEU A 542 -24.84 11.29 -0.49
C LEU A 542 -24.63 10.81 0.95
N GLN A 543 -25.71 10.38 1.62
CA GLN A 543 -25.64 9.80 2.96
C GLN A 543 -24.88 8.47 2.97
N THR A 544 -25.18 7.58 2.01
CA THR A 544 -24.45 6.30 1.84
C THR A 544 -22.97 6.55 1.50
N LYS A 545 -22.67 7.54 0.66
CA LYS A 545 -21.31 7.96 0.33
C LYS A 545 -20.54 8.44 1.55
N ALA A 546 -21.14 9.29 2.38
CA ALA A 546 -20.52 9.79 3.61
C ALA A 546 -20.25 8.63 4.59
N TYR A 547 -21.23 7.74 4.76
CA TYR A 547 -21.12 6.55 5.61
C TYR A 547 -19.96 5.64 5.20
N VAL A 548 -19.88 5.26 3.91
CA VAL A 548 -18.82 4.38 3.39
C VAL A 548 -17.43 4.99 3.56
N ARG A 549 -17.31 6.32 3.55
CA ARG A 549 -16.02 7.02 3.62
C ARG A 549 -15.59 7.39 5.04
N GLN A 550 -16.40 7.07 6.04
CA GLN A 550 -16.18 7.42 7.45
C GLN A 550 -16.61 6.27 8.36
N PHE A 551 -16.22 5.03 8.05
CA PHE A 551 -16.51 3.91 8.92
C PHE A 551 -15.96 4.16 10.33
N GLN A 552 -16.80 3.86 11.32
CA GLN A 552 -16.37 3.76 12.70
C GLN A 552 -16.15 2.28 12.98
N VAL A 553 -14.90 1.90 13.24
CA VAL A 553 -14.52 0.49 13.33
C VAL A 553 -13.75 0.24 14.61
N ILE A 554 -14.04 -0.90 15.25
CA ILE A 554 -13.26 -1.47 16.32
C ILE A 554 -12.16 -2.32 15.67
N ASP A 555 -10.91 -1.93 15.85
CA ASP A 555 -9.72 -2.67 15.40
C ASP A 555 -9.03 -3.46 16.52
N ASN A 556 -9.48 -3.30 17.77
CA ASN A 556 -9.00 -4.08 18.90
C ASN A 556 -9.61 -5.51 18.87
N GLN A 557 -8.81 -6.49 18.45
CA GLN A 557 -9.22 -7.90 18.39
C GLN A 557 -9.69 -8.46 19.75
N ASN A 558 -9.05 -8.07 20.86
CA ASN A 558 -9.45 -8.54 22.19
C ASN A 558 -10.87 -8.07 22.54
N LEU A 559 -11.19 -6.82 22.23
CA LEU A 559 -12.54 -6.27 22.42
C LEU A 559 -13.57 -6.97 21.52
N LEU A 560 -13.23 -7.20 20.24
CA LEU A 560 -14.10 -7.96 19.33
C LEU A 560 -14.39 -9.38 19.86
N PHE A 561 -13.37 -10.04 20.43
CA PHE A 561 -13.52 -11.35 21.06
C PHE A 561 -14.49 -11.27 22.23
N GLU A 562 -14.29 -10.36 23.19
CA GLU A 562 -15.18 -10.19 24.33
C GLU A 562 -16.64 -9.93 23.94
N LEU A 563 -16.87 -9.08 22.93
CA LEU A 563 -18.22 -8.82 22.40
C LEU A 563 -18.85 -10.08 21.82
N SER A 564 -18.07 -10.89 21.10
CA SER A 564 -18.55 -12.17 20.56
C SER A 564 -19.00 -13.12 21.68
N TYR A 565 -18.21 -13.28 22.75
CA TYR A 565 -18.60 -14.12 23.89
C TYR A 565 -19.89 -13.64 24.56
N LYS A 566 -20.03 -12.33 24.76
CA LYS A 566 -21.25 -11.74 25.35
C LYS A 566 -22.50 -12.07 24.52
N LEU A 567 -22.40 -12.02 23.19
CA LEU A 567 -23.51 -12.36 22.30
C LEU A 567 -23.88 -13.84 22.31
N GLU A 568 -22.89 -14.72 22.40
CA GLU A 568 -23.11 -16.18 22.46
C GLU A 568 -23.72 -16.59 23.81
N ALA A 569 -23.24 -16.03 24.91
CA ALA A 569 -23.78 -16.27 26.25
C ALA A 569 -25.25 -15.80 26.39
N ASN A 570 -25.61 -14.69 25.75
CA ASN A 570 -26.99 -14.15 25.75
C ASN A 570 -27.95 -14.87 24.78
N SER A 571 -27.44 -15.80 23.95
CA SER A 571 -28.23 -16.55 22.96
C SER A 571 -28.55 -17.99 23.38
N GLN A 572 -27.94 -18.47 24.48
CA GLN A 572 -28.30 -19.70 25.20
C GLN A 572 -29.44 -19.42 26.18
#